data_AF-A0A8T3NUH7-F1
#
_entry.id   AF-A0A8T3NUH7-F1
#
_cell.length_a   1.000
_cell.length_b   1.000
_cell.length_c   1.000
_cell.angle_alpha   90.00
_cell.angle_beta   90.00
_cell.angle_gamma   90.00
#
_symmetry.space_group_name_H-M   'P 1'
#
loop_
_entity.id
_entity.type
_entity.pdbx_description
1 polymer ?
#
loop_
_entity_poly.entity_id
_entity_poly.type
_entity_poly.pdbx_seq_one_letter_code
_entity_poly.pdbx_strand_id
1 'polypeptide(L)'
;MIGSLVLFGASGDLAGRYLLPALAALLDAGRLPHGFALLCASREDYDDESFRRHAAERLRQHASHVPAGAREALVASLRYRSVDLTDADSVARVVEAAAHDGTPSARTALATASTA
;
A
#
# COMPACT_ATOMS: atom_id res chain seq x y z
N MET A 1 17.28 -4.60 -3.07
CA MET A 1 15.94 -4.81 -2.48
C MET A 1 15.16 -3.50 -2.51
N ILE A 2 13.83 -3.58 -2.57
CA ILE A 2 12.89 -2.44 -2.58
C ILE A 2 12.56 -2.12 -1.12
N GLY A 3 12.92 -0.91 -0.65
CA GLY A 3 12.68 -0.50 0.74
C GLY A 3 11.29 0.13 0.98
N SER A 4 10.71 0.75 -0.04
CA SER A 4 9.40 1.38 0.00
C SER A 4 8.62 1.13 -1.29
N LEU A 5 7.31 0.95 -1.18
CA LEU A 5 6.40 0.76 -2.31
C LEU A 5 5.32 1.82 -2.26
N VAL A 6 5.04 2.46 -3.40
CA VAL A 6 3.92 3.39 -3.54
C VAL A 6 2.88 2.75 -4.45
N LEU A 7 1.67 2.57 -3.90
CA LEU A 7 0.53 1.99 -4.60
C LEU A 7 -0.46 3.09 -4.95
N PHE A 8 -0.59 3.42 -6.23
CA PHE A 8 -1.60 4.36 -6.72
C PHE A 8 -2.86 3.61 -7.16
N GLY A 9 -4.02 4.20 -6.88
CA GLY A 9 -5.31 3.49 -7.00
C GLY A 9 -5.51 2.45 -5.90
N ALA A 10 -4.94 2.69 -4.71
CA ALA A 10 -4.94 1.71 -3.62
C ALA A 10 -6.34 1.36 -3.08
N SER A 11 -7.35 2.17 -3.36
CA SER A 11 -8.77 1.92 -3.04
C SER A 11 -9.50 1.08 -4.11
N GLY A 12 -8.89 0.87 -5.27
CA GLY A 12 -9.50 0.18 -6.40
C GLY A 12 -9.64 -1.34 -6.21
N ASP A 13 -10.45 -1.98 -7.06
CA ASP A 13 -10.73 -3.42 -6.97
C ASP A 13 -9.47 -4.27 -7.12
N LEU A 14 -8.60 -3.95 -8.08
CA LEU A 14 -7.33 -4.68 -8.29
C LEU A 14 -6.45 -4.64 -7.03
N ALA A 15 -6.39 -3.49 -6.36
CA ALA A 15 -5.62 -3.33 -5.14
C ALA A 15 -6.18 -4.21 -4.02
N GLY A 16 -7.49 -4.14 -3.78
CA GLY A 16 -8.15 -4.92 -2.74
C GLY A 16 -8.16 -6.43 -2.99
N ARG A 17 -8.34 -6.85 -4.25
CA ARG A 17 -8.53 -8.27 -4.62
C ARG A 17 -7.24 -9.02 -4.87
N TYR A 18 -6.17 -8.34 -5.29
CA TYR A 18 -4.92 -8.99 -5.68
C TYR A 18 -3.68 -8.41 -4.99
N LEU A 19 -3.49 -7.09 -5.01
CA LEU A 19 -2.23 -6.51 -4.53
C LEU A 19 -2.08 -6.58 -3.01
N LEU A 20 -3.10 -6.17 -2.25
CA LEU A 20 -3.09 -6.26 -0.79
C LEU A 20 -2.96 -7.73 -0.32
N PRO A 21 -3.74 -8.69 -0.85
CA PRO A 21 -3.55 -10.12 -0.53
C PRO A 21 -2.15 -10.65 -0.85
N ALA A 22 -1.58 -10.29 -2.02
CA ALA A 22 -0.24 -10.72 -2.39
C ALA A 22 0.83 -10.16 -1.46
N LEU A 23 0.70 -8.88 -1.05
CA LEU A 23 1.62 -8.26 -0.09
C LEU A 23 1.50 -8.90 1.30
N ALA A 24 0.30 -9.26 1.73
CA ALA A 24 0.10 -9.97 3.00
C ALA A 24 0.75 -11.37 2.95
N ALA A 25 0.63 -12.09 1.84
CA ALA A 25 1.29 -13.38 1.65
C ALA A 25 2.82 -13.25 1.60
N LEU A 26 3.35 -12.19 0.98
CA LEU A 26 4.80 -11.92 0.96
C LEU A 26 5.34 -11.57 2.36
N LEU A 27 4.55 -10.85 3.16
CA LEU A 27 4.89 -10.55 4.55
C LEU A 27 4.94 -11.83 5.38
N ASP A 28 3.93 -12.69 5.26
CA ASP A 28 3.84 -13.98 5.94
C ASP A 28 5.03 -14.90 5.58
N ALA A 29 5.41 -14.92 4.29
CA ALA A 29 6.55 -15.69 3.80
C ALA A 29 7.93 -15.11 4.20
N GLY A 30 7.98 -13.99 4.93
CA GLY A 30 9.24 -13.32 5.31
C GLY A 30 10.03 -12.79 4.11
N ARG A 31 9.35 -12.49 3.00
CA ARG A 31 9.95 -12.05 1.73
C ARG A 31 10.00 -10.53 1.59
N LEU A 32 9.40 -9.80 2.52
CA LEU A 32 9.51 -8.35 2.60
C LEU A 32 10.67 -7.96 3.53
N PRO A 33 11.48 -6.96 3.15
CA PRO A 33 12.58 -6.50 3.99
C PRO A 33 12.07 -5.90 5.30
N HIS A 34 12.89 -5.98 6.35
CA HIS A 34 12.63 -5.28 7.60
C HIS A 34 12.55 -3.77 7.34
N GLY A 35 11.47 -3.13 7.83
CA GLY A 35 11.21 -1.71 7.57
C GLY A 35 10.51 -1.42 6.24
N PHE A 36 9.97 -2.43 5.56
CA PHE A 36 9.15 -2.22 4.36
C PHE A 36 8.00 -1.24 4.64
N ALA A 37 8.01 -0.11 3.93
CA ALA A 37 6.97 0.89 4.02
C ALA A 37 6.06 0.83 2.78
N LEU A 38 4.75 0.78 3.01
CA LEU A 38 3.75 0.82 1.95
C LEU A 38 2.94 2.11 2.04
N LEU A 39 3.15 2.99 1.07
CA LEU A 39 2.36 4.20 0.89
C LEU A 39 1.27 3.95 -0.14
N CYS A 40 0.03 3.94 0.32
CA CYS A 40 -1.15 3.86 -0.52
C CYS A 40 -1.61 5.26 -0.91
N ALA A 41 -1.99 5.43 -2.16
CA ALA A 41 -2.50 6.67 -2.66
C ALA A 41 -3.66 6.44 -3.62
N SER A 42 -4.69 7.26 -3.50
CA SER A 42 -5.82 7.27 -4.43
C SER A 42 -6.53 8.62 -4.37
N ARG A 43 -7.57 8.79 -5.20
CA ARG A 43 -8.36 10.03 -5.28
C ARG A 43 -9.31 10.20 -4.09
N GLU A 44 -9.69 9.11 -3.44
CA GLU A 44 -10.60 9.14 -2.29
C GLU A 44 -9.96 9.87 -1.11
N ASP A 45 -10.76 10.61 -0.37
CA ASP A 45 -10.30 11.34 0.81
C ASP A 45 -10.38 10.46 2.06
N TYR A 46 -9.46 9.51 2.15
CA TYR A 46 -9.24 8.72 3.37
C TYR A 46 -8.13 9.35 4.22
N ASP A 47 -8.27 9.20 5.54
CA ASP A 47 -7.16 9.28 6.46
C ASP A 47 -6.52 7.88 6.65
N ASP A 48 -5.39 7.83 7.37
CA ASP A 48 -4.67 6.57 7.59
C ASP A 48 -5.57 5.53 8.29
N GLU A 49 -6.43 5.93 9.22
CA GLU A 49 -7.27 5.01 9.99
C GLU A 49 -8.42 4.42 9.16
N SER A 50 -9.13 5.27 8.43
CA SER A 50 -10.22 4.88 7.53
C SER A 50 -9.72 4.01 6.39
N PHE A 51 -8.55 4.32 5.81
CA PHE A 51 -7.94 3.47 4.80
C PHE A 51 -7.51 2.12 5.39
N ARG A 52 -6.96 2.08 6.61
CA ARG A 52 -6.63 0.81 7.29
C ARG A 52 -7.86 -0.05 7.52
N ARG A 53 -8.99 0.54 7.91
CA ARG A 53 -10.26 -0.20 8.04
C ARG A 53 -10.70 -0.77 6.69
N HIS A 54 -10.64 0.03 5.62
CA HIS A 54 -10.94 -0.41 4.26
C HIS A 54 -10.05 -1.58 3.83
N ALA A 55 -8.73 -1.44 3.97
CA ALA A 55 -7.77 -2.47 3.63
C ALA A 55 -7.96 -3.76 4.44
N ALA A 56 -8.25 -3.64 5.74
CA ALA A 56 -8.55 -4.79 6.61
C ALA A 56 -9.79 -5.55 6.13
N GLU A 57 -10.83 -4.85 5.69
CA GLU A 57 -12.02 -5.49 5.11
C GLU A 57 -11.70 -6.23 3.81
N ARG A 58 -10.96 -5.60 2.88
CA ARG A 58 -10.51 -6.24 1.64
C ARG A 58 -9.67 -7.49 1.90
N LEU A 59 -8.74 -7.43 2.86
CA LEU A 59 -7.92 -8.56 3.26
C LEU A 59 -8.73 -9.69 3.90
N ARG A 60 -9.77 -9.38 4.67
CA ARG A 60 -10.69 -10.41 5.19
C ARG A 60 -11.44 -11.12 4.06
N GLN A 61 -11.85 -10.37 3.04
CA GLN A 61 -12.60 -10.90 1.89
C GLN A 61 -11.73 -11.72 0.93
N HIS A 62 -10.50 -11.26 0.64
CA HIS A 62 -9.69 -11.79 -0.46
C HIS A 62 -8.39 -12.48 -0.02
N ALA A 63 -7.99 -12.34 1.26
CA ALA A 63 -6.78 -12.96 1.81
C ALA A 63 -7.10 -13.90 2.98
N SER A 64 -8.27 -14.56 2.98
CA SER A 64 -8.69 -15.47 4.06
C SER A 64 -7.68 -16.60 4.34
N HIS A 65 -6.94 -17.03 3.30
CA HIS A 65 -5.88 -18.04 3.35
C HIS A 65 -4.57 -17.55 4.02
N VAL A 66 -4.37 -16.24 4.16
CA VAL A 66 -3.19 -15.67 4.83
C VAL A 66 -3.44 -15.59 6.35
N PRO A 67 -2.48 -15.94 7.21
CA PRO A 67 -2.62 -15.83 8.66
C PRO A 67 -3.05 -14.44 9.12
N ALA A 68 -3.90 -14.37 10.15
CA ALA A 68 -4.45 -13.11 10.66
C ALA A 68 -3.35 -12.14 11.10
N GLY A 69 -2.31 -12.63 11.78
CA GLY A 69 -1.18 -11.81 12.23
C GLY A 69 -0.46 -11.11 11.07
N ALA A 70 -0.25 -11.80 9.94
CA ALA A 70 0.37 -11.18 8.76
C ALA A 70 -0.54 -10.12 8.12
N ARG A 71 -1.86 -10.35 8.05
CA ARG A 71 -2.81 -9.35 7.55
C ARG A 71 -2.84 -8.12 8.46
N GLU A 72 -2.87 -8.31 9.77
CA GLU A 72 -2.91 -7.24 10.76
C GLU A 72 -1.60 -6.43 10.76
N ALA A 73 -0.45 -7.10 10.66
CA ALA A 73 0.85 -6.46 10.54
C ALA A 73 0.93 -5.62 9.25
N LEU A 74 0.43 -6.14 8.12
CA LEU A 74 0.36 -5.36 6.88
C LEU A 74 -0.49 -4.11 7.09
N VAL A 75 -1.72 -4.26 7.60
CA VAL A 75 -2.63 -3.12 7.84
C VAL A 75 -1.99 -2.07 8.75
N ALA A 76 -1.33 -2.47 9.82
CA ALA A 76 -0.65 -1.55 10.74
C ALA A 76 0.48 -0.75 10.06
N SER A 77 1.13 -1.33 9.05
CA SER A 77 2.20 -0.68 8.28
C SER A 77 1.72 0.26 7.17
N LEU A 78 0.42 0.25 6.84
CA LEU A 78 -0.13 1.08 5.77
C LEU A 78 -0.16 2.55 6.17
N ARG A 79 0.25 3.40 5.22
CA ARG A 79 -0.01 4.84 5.20
C ARG A 79 -0.82 5.19 3.97
N TYR A 80 -1.62 6.24 4.05
CA TYR A 80 -2.47 6.68 2.97
C TYR A 80 -2.31 8.17 2.67
N ARG A 81 -2.27 8.56 1.40
CA ARG A 81 -2.35 9.96 1.00
C ARG A 81 -3.32 10.12 -0.17
N SER A 82 -4.21 11.10 -0.09
CA SER A 82 -5.02 11.48 -1.24
C SER A 82 -4.14 12.10 -2.32
N VAL A 83 -4.36 11.73 -3.58
CA VAL A 83 -3.57 12.18 -4.72
C VAL A 83 -4.43 12.38 -5.96
N ASP A 84 -4.16 13.47 -6.67
CA ASP A 84 -4.67 13.68 -8.02
C ASP A 84 -3.62 13.23 -9.04
N LEU A 85 -3.88 12.08 -9.69
CA LEU A 85 -3.01 11.54 -10.73
C LEU A 85 -2.90 12.41 -11.99
N THR A 86 -3.79 13.40 -12.16
CA THR A 86 -3.72 14.35 -13.29
C THR A 86 -2.84 15.55 -12.99
N ASP A 87 -2.47 15.75 -11.73
CA ASP A 87 -1.58 16.81 -11.28
C ASP A 87 -0.18 16.24 -10.97
N ALA A 88 0.80 16.63 -11.79
CA ALA A 88 2.18 16.18 -11.63
C ALA A 88 2.77 16.59 -10.27
N ASP A 89 2.40 17.76 -9.75
CA ASP A 89 2.89 18.23 -8.45
C ASP A 89 2.29 17.41 -7.30
N SER A 90 1.01 17.03 -7.40
CA SER A 90 0.36 16.12 -6.45
C SER A 90 1.08 14.76 -6.41
N VAL A 91 1.38 14.18 -7.57
CA VAL A 91 2.11 12.91 -7.67
C VAL A 91 3.52 13.02 -7.09
N ALA A 92 4.25 14.10 -7.40
CA ALA A 92 5.60 14.32 -6.90
C ALA A 92 5.65 14.35 -5.36
N ARG A 93 4.71 15.04 -4.71
CA ARG A 93 4.62 15.09 -3.23
C ARG A 93 4.46 13.71 -2.60
N VAL A 94 3.68 12.83 -3.20
CA VAL A 94 3.48 11.46 -2.70
C VAL A 94 4.75 10.63 -2.84
N VAL A 95 5.44 10.76 -3.98
CA VAL A 95 6.72 10.06 -4.22
C VAL A 95 7.79 10.55 -3.24
N GLU A 96 7.86 11.86 -3.00
CA GLU A 96 8.77 12.46 -2.02
C GLU A 96 8.46 11.98 -0.60
N ALA A 97 7.18 11.93 -0.22
CA ALA A 97 6.78 11.41 1.10
C ALA A 97 7.25 9.95 1.31
N ALA A 98 7.18 9.11 0.27
CA ALA A 98 7.66 7.74 0.32
C ALA A 98 9.19 7.61 0.39
N ALA A 99 9.92 8.62 -0.06
CA ALA A 99 11.39 8.66 -0.03
C ALA A 99 11.94 9.08 1.34
N HIS A 100 11.21 9.90 2.11
CA HIS A 100 11.67 10.45 3.39
C HIS A 100 11.55 9.47 4.57
N ASP A 101 10.91 8.31 4.41
CA ASP A 101 10.73 7.30 5.47
C ASP A 101 11.98 6.45 5.78
N GLY A 102 13.18 7.03 5.61
CA GLY A 102 14.39 6.56 6.30
C GLY A 102 15.01 5.24 5.82
N THR A 103 14.65 4.71 4.65
CA THR A 103 15.32 3.52 4.10
C THR A 103 16.29 3.93 2.96
N PRO A 104 17.62 3.84 3.13
CA PRO A 104 18.62 4.31 2.16
C PRO A 104 18.68 3.51 0.85
N SER A 105 17.73 2.60 0.63
CA SER A 105 17.57 1.79 -0.60
C SER A 105 16.17 1.91 -1.19
N ALA A 106 15.47 3.02 -0.95
CA ALA A 106 14.14 3.31 -1.49
C ALA A 106 14.14 3.24 -3.04
N ARG A 107 13.93 2.04 -3.58
CA ARG A 107 13.49 1.83 -4.95
C ARG A 107 11.98 1.95 -4.92
N THR A 108 11.45 3.11 -5.31
CA THR A 108 10.01 3.30 -5.43
C THR A 108 9.50 2.49 -6.62
N ALA A 109 8.74 1.43 -6.36
CA ALA A 109 7.95 0.77 -7.40
C ALA A 109 6.59 1.45 -7.47
N LEU A 110 6.17 1.82 -8.69
CA LEU A 110 4.88 2.42 -8.99
C LEU A 110 3.93 1.30 -9.43
N ALA A 111 2.99 0.91 -8.58
CA ALA A 111 1.89 0.05 -8.97
C ALA A 111 0.64 0.91 -9.18
N THR A 112 0.07 0.90 -10.38
CA THR A 112 -1.19 1.56 -10.69
C THR A 112 -2.30 0.52 -10.78
N ALA A 113 -3.25 0.56 -9.87
CA ALA A 113 -4.50 -0.17 -10.01
C ALA A 113 -5.47 0.67 -10.84
N SER A 114 -5.46 0.48 -12.16
CA SER A 114 -6.46 1.08 -13.04
C SER A 114 -7.74 0.25 -12.94
N THR A 115 -8.83 0.89 -12.53
CA THR A 115 -10.20 0.40 -12.72
C THR A 115 -10.55 0.59 -14.20
N ALA A 116 -10.47 -0.49 -14.98
CA ALA A 116 -11.17 -0.61 -16.25
C ALA A 116 -12.57 -1.17 -15.99
#